data_AF-A0A0P7W2X0-F1
#
_entry.id   AF-A0A0P7W2X0-F1
#
_cell.length_a   1.000
_cell.length_b   1.000
_cell.length_c   1.000
_cell.angle_alpha   90.00
_cell.angle_beta   90.00
_cell.angle_gamma   90.00
#
_symmetry.space_group_name_H-M   'P 1'
#
loop_
_entity.id
_entity.type
_entity.pdbx_description
1 polymer ?
#
loop_
_entity_poly.entity_id
_entity_poly.type
_entity_poly.pdbx_seq_one_letter_code
_entity_poly.pdbx_strand_id
1 'polypeptide(L)'
;MSPLDHSPGPMAIPAPGLARGQTVIAPVLAPVIDGFDPDTETLAFTLDPDEDDAPLRLRDLPDGSCRIEIGDRVLAILTGIRADDIEPGALHFDCA
;
A
#
# COMPACT_ATOMS: atom_id res chain seq x y z
N MET A 1 32.69 14.46 53.99
CA MET A 1 31.21 14.32 54.05
C MET A 1 30.69 14.67 52.66
N SER A 2 30.32 13.65 51.87
CA SER A 2 29.90 13.82 50.48
C SER A 2 28.36 13.87 50.41
N PRO A 3 27.73 14.83 49.70
CA PRO A 3 26.30 14.78 49.47
C PRO A 3 25.96 14.05 48.15
N LEU A 4 25.25 12.94 48.31
CA LEU A 4 24.12 12.42 47.53
C LEU A 4 24.09 12.69 46.01
N ASP A 5 24.49 11.66 45.26
CA ASP A 5 24.14 11.42 43.86
C ASP A 5 22.61 11.31 43.71
N HIS A 6 21.97 12.36 43.19
CA HIS A 6 20.56 12.32 42.80
C HIS A 6 20.52 11.97 41.30
N SER A 7 20.52 10.67 41.00
CA SER A 7 20.17 10.18 39.66
C SER A 7 18.74 10.64 39.31
N PRO A 8 18.52 11.40 38.22
CA PRO A 8 17.17 11.64 37.73
C PRO A 8 16.63 10.33 37.15
N GLY A 9 15.58 9.79 37.78
CA GLY A 9 14.86 8.62 37.26
C GLY A 9 14.33 8.87 35.83
N PRO A 10 14.05 7.80 35.06
CA PRO A 10 13.61 7.94 33.68
C PRO A 10 12.32 8.77 33.62
N MET A 11 12.38 9.90 32.92
CA MET A 11 11.26 10.75 32.59
C MET A 11 10.26 9.92 31.76
N ALA A 12 9.18 9.49 32.39
CA ALA A 12 8.08 8.84 31.68
C ALA A 12 7.46 9.86 30.72
N ILE A 13 7.72 9.70 29.43
CA ILE A 13 7.01 10.44 28.38
C ILE A 13 5.58 9.87 28.38
N PRO A 14 4.53 10.64 28.73
CA PRO A 14 3.18 10.12 28.60
C PRO A 14 2.91 9.85 27.11
N ALA A 15 2.57 8.60 26.79
CA ALA A 15 2.08 8.25 25.47
C ALA A 15 0.87 9.14 25.13
N PRO A 16 0.71 9.59 23.87
CA PRO A 16 -0.43 10.41 23.49
C PRO A 16 -1.71 9.63 23.85
N GLY A 17 -2.52 10.20 24.73
CA GLY A 17 -3.80 9.63 25.10
C GLY A 17 -4.68 9.56 23.86
N LEU A 18 -4.90 8.36 23.34
CA LEU A 18 -5.98 8.14 22.37
C LEU A 18 -7.29 8.53 23.06
N ALA A 19 -7.85 9.67 22.66
CA ALA A 19 -9.18 10.05 23.04
C ALA A 19 -10.15 8.94 22.60
N ARG A 20 -11.01 8.50 23.53
CA ARG A 20 -12.06 7.51 23.28
C ARG A 20 -12.90 7.96 22.08
N GLY A 21 -12.98 7.10 21.06
CA GLY A 21 -14.00 7.19 20.00
C GLY A 21 -13.54 7.72 18.65
N GLN A 22 -12.25 7.88 18.38
CA GLN A 22 -11.79 8.04 17.00
C GLN A 22 -11.62 6.66 16.35
N THR A 23 -12.55 6.31 15.45
CA THR A 23 -12.27 5.30 14.43
C THR A 23 -11.19 5.88 13.53
N VAL A 24 -9.94 5.51 13.78
CA VAL A 24 -8.87 5.72 12.83
C VAL A 24 -9.09 4.69 11.74
N ILE A 25 -9.73 5.09 10.63
CA ILE A 25 -9.67 4.31 9.40
C ILE A 25 -8.24 4.48 8.91
N ALA A 26 -7.38 3.52 9.23
CA ALA A 26 -6.08 3.45 8.60
C ALA A 26 -6.31 3.43 7.08
N PRO A 27 -5.56 4.20 6.28
CA PRO A 27 -5.66 4.06 4.83
C PRO A 27 -5.43 2.59 4.50
N VAL A 28 -6.40 1.97 3.82
CA VAL A 28 -6.20 0.61 3.29
C VAL A 28 -5.03 0.74 2.33
N LEU A 29 -3.88 0.23 2.75
CA LEU A 29 -2.70 0.21 1.90
C LEU A 29 -2.98 -0.78 0.77
N ALA A 30 -2.75 -0.34 -0.47
CA ALA A 30 -2.85 -1.23 -1.61
C ALA A 30 -1.90 -2.42 -1.43
N PRO A 31 -2.31 -3.63 -1.81
CA PRO A 31 -1.45 -4.81 -1.72
C PRO A 31 -0.17 -4.58 -2.52
N VAL A 32 0.95 -4.94 -1.90
CA VAL A 32 2.25 -5.00 -2.55
C VAL A 32 2.50 -6.46 -2.92
N ILE A 33 2.70 -6.73 -4.20
CA ILE A 33 2.87 -8.07 -4.76
C ILE A 33 4.33 -8.18 -5.21
N ASP A 34 5.03 -9.17 -4.68
CA ASP A 34 6.44 -9.43 -4.96
C ASP A 34 6.61 -10.75 -5.69
N GLY A 35 7.53 -10.78 -6.65
CA GLY A 35 7.86 -11.97 -7.44
C GLY A 35 6.80 -12.38 -8.47
N PHE A 36 5.87 -11.49 -8.83
CA PHE A 36 4.92 -11.72 -9.92
C PHE A 36 5.66 -11.82 -11.26
N ASP A 37 5.38 -12.88 -12.02
CA ASP A 37 5.94 -13.11 -13.35
C ASP A 37 4.86 -12.87 -14.43
N PRO A 38 4.90 -11.74 -15.17
CA PRO A 38 3.86 -11.38 -16.14
C PRO A 38 3.80 -12.31 -17.36
N ASP A 39 4.84 -13.11 -17.62
CA ASP A 39 4.89 -14.04 -18.75
C ASP A 39 4.15 -15.35 -18.46
N THR A 40 4.04 -15.72 -17.18
CA THR A 40 3.53 -17.03 -16.75
C THR A 40 2.37 -16.97 -15.76
N GLU A 41 2.16 -15.83 -15.10
CA GLU A 41 1.11 -15.62 -14.11
C GLU A 41 0.08 -14.59 -14.58
N THR A 42 -1.08 -14.61 -13.93
CA THR A 42 -2.15 -13.64 -14.18
C THR A 42 -2.70 -13.13 -12.86
N LEU A 43 -2.87 -11.81 -12.76
CA LEU A 43 -3.51 -11.17 -11.61
C LEU A 43 -4.95 -10.81 -11.93
N ALA A 44 -5.87 -11.30 -11.11
CA ALA A 44 -7.28 -10.95 -11.20
C ALA A 44 -7.64 -9.91 -10.14
N PHE A 45 -8.30 -8.85 -10.57
CA PHE A 45 -8.87 -7.82 -9.70
C PHE A 45 -10.38 -7.83 -9.84
N THR A 46 -11.07 -7.68 -8.71
CA THR A 46 -12.50 -7.44 -8.71
C THR A 46 -12.74 -5.94 -8.52
N LEU A 47 -13.41 -5.34 -9.48
CA LEU A 47 -13.75 -3.94 -9.53
C LEU A 47 -15.17 -3.72 -9.00
N ASP A 48 -15.37 -2.59 -8.34
CA ASP A 48 -16.72 -2.12 -8.05
C ASP A 48 -17.42 -1.71 -9.36
N PRO A 49 -18.75 -1.85 -9.48
CA PRO A 49 -19.47 -1.54 -10.72
C PRO A 49 -19.37 -0.07 -11.14
N ASP A 50 -19.12 0.83 -10.20
CA ASP A 50 -18.86 2.25 -10.47
C ASP A 50 -17.45 2.51 -11.05
N GLU A 51 -16.55 1.52 -10.98
CA GLU A 51 -15.16 1.57 -11.46
C GLU A 51 -14.97 0.85 -12.81
N ASP A 52 -15.99 0.17 -13.35
CA ASP A 52 -15.88 -0.66 -14.57
C ASP A 52 -15.47 0.15 -15.82
N ASP A 53 -15.96 1.40 -15.93
CA ASP A 53 -15.59 2.33 -17.00
C ASP A 53 -14.38 3.23 -16.64
N ALA A 54 -13.82 3.10 -15.44
CA ALA A 54 -12.74 3.96 -15.01
C ALA A 54 -11.41 3.58 -15.71
N PRO A 55 -10.58 4.58 -16.07
CA PRO A 55 -9.37 4.30 -16.83
C PRO A 55 -8.35 3.53 -15.98
N LEU A 56 -7.92 2.37 -16.47
CA LEU A 56 -6.77 1.64 -15.97
C LEU A 56 -5.48 2.42 -16.29
N ARG A 57 -4.61 2.57 -15.29
CA ARG A 57 -3.31 3.21 -15.43
C ARG A 57 -2.24 2.34 -14.79
N LEU A 58 -1.19 2.09 -15.54
CA LEU A 58 0.05 1.48 -15.07
C LEU A 58 1.08 2.59 -14.94
N ARG A 59 1.72 2.68 -13.77
CA ARG A 59 2.66 3.75 -13.47
C ARG A 59 3.94 3.20 -12.88
N ASP A 60 5.05 3.44 -13.56
CA ASP A 60 6.38 3.16 -13.04
C ASP A 60 6.71 4.05 -11.85
N LEU A 61 7.26 3.42 -10.83
CA LEU A 61 7.80 4.07 -9.64
C LEU A 61 9.33 4.12 -9.73
N PRO A 62 9.98 5.09 -9.04
CA PRO A 62 11.43 5.28 -9.12
C PRO A 62 12.27 4.09 -8.61
N ASP A 63 11.67 3.22 -7.79
CA ASP A 63 12.27 2.00 -7.24
C ASP A 63 12.21 0.82 -8.22
N GLY A 64 11.63 1.00 -9.41
CA GLY A 64 11.46 -0.06 -10.41
C GLY A 64 10.20 -0.92 -10.19
N SER A 65 9.32 -0.50 -9.28
CA SER A 65 8.00 -1.10 -9.08
C SER A 65 6.97 -0.47 -10.04
N CYS A 66 5.89 -1.20 -10.32
CA CYS A 66 4.75 -0.71 -11.10
C CYS A 66 3.52 -0.59 -10.21
N ARG A 67 2.84 0.56 -10.28
CA ARG A 67 1.58 0.79 -9.58
C ARG A 67 0.42 0.61 -10.55
N ILE A 68 -0.55 -0.22 -10.16
CA ILE A 68 -1.78 -0.47 -10.89
C ILE A 68 -2.89 0.39 -10.27
N GLU A 69 -3.46 1.27 -11.08
CA GLU A 69 -4.47 2.22 -10.64
C GLU A 69 -5.72 2.13 -11.53
N ILE A 70 -6.89 2.26 -10.91
CA ILE A 70 -8.16 2.44 -11.63
C ILE A 70 -8.85 3.68 -11.09
N GLY A 71 -9.12 4.65 -11.97
CA GLY A 71 -9.58 5.97 -11.54
C GLY A 71 -8.60 6.63 -10.56
N ASP A 72 -9.06 6.88 -9.32
CA ASP A 72 -8.27 7.44 -8.22
C ASP A 72 -7.82 6.37 -7.19
N ARG A 73 -8.12 5.10 -7.43
CA ARG A 73 -7.83 3.98 -6.54
C ARG A 73 -6.57 3.25 -6.99
N VAL A 74 -5.77 2.84 -6.00
CA VAL A 74 -4.65 1.92 -6.22
C VAL A 74 -5.11 0.51 -5.96
N LEU A 75 -5.00 -0.34 -6.98
CA LEU A 75 -5.39 -1.75 -6.88
C LEU A 75 -4.25 -2.60 -6.32
N ALA A 76 -3.03 -2.38 -6.80
CA ALA A 76 -1.83 -3.07 -6.33
C ALA A 76 -0.54 -2.33 -6.71
N ILE A 77 0.55 -2.73 -6.07
CA ILE A 77 1.92 -2.33 -6.42
C ILE A 77 2.71 -3.60 -6.69
N LEU A 78 3.23 -3.77 -7.91
CA LEU A 78 4.08 -4.89 -8.30
C LEU A 78 5.55 -4.49 -8.12
N THR A 79 6.28 -5.18 -7.26
CA THR A 79 7.71 -4.87 -7.03
C THR A 79 8.58 -5.53 -8.09
N GLY A 80 9.57 -4.78 -8.59
CA GLY A 80 10.52 -5.28 -9.58
C GLY A 80 9.97 -5.49 -11.00
N ILE A 81 8.74 -5.07 -11.25
CA ILE A 81 8.06 -5.13 -12.55
C ILE A 81 7.77 -3.71 -13.02
N ARG A 82 8.09 -3.37 -14.27
CA ARG A 82 7.72 -2.09 -14.88
C ARG A 82 6.39 -2.21 -15.63
N ALA A 83 5.77 -1.07 -15.91
CA ALA A 83 4.54 -1.01 -16.67
C ALA A 83 4.69 -1.66 -18.06
N ASP A 84 5.82 -1.45 -18.73
CA ASP A 84 6.12 -2.03 -20.04
C ASP A 84 6.34 -3.56 -20.01
N ASP A 85 6.61 -4.15 -18.83
CA ASP A 85 6.79 -5.59 -18.67
C ASP A 85 5.44 -6.33 -18.53
N ILE A 86 4.33 -5.59 -18.35
CA ILE A 86 3.00 -6.17 -18.17
C ILE A 86 2.37 -6.37 -19.55
N GLU A 87 2.39 -7.61 -20.02
CA GLU A 87 1.77 -7.97 -21.31
C GLU A 87 0.24 -7.86 -21.28
N PRO A 88 -0.40 -7.58 -22.43
CA PRO A 88 -1.85 -7.64 -22.56
C PRO A 88 -2.38 -9.03 -22.15
N GLY A 89 -3.21 -9.07 -21.09
CA GLY A 89 -3.78 -10.30 -20.55
C GLY A 89 -3.14 -10.80 -19.25
N ALA A 90 -1.99 -10.23 -18.82
CA ALA A 90 -1.40 -10.51 -17.51
C ALA A 90 -2.27 -9.98 -16.35
N LEU A 91 -3.15 -9.01 -16.64
CA LEU A 91 -4.12 -8.45 -15.70
C LEU A 91 -5.55 -8.79 -16.18
N HIS A 92 -6.35 -9.37 -15.30
CA HIS A 92 -7.76 -9.67 -15.49
C HIS A 92 -8.60 -8.81 -14.55
N PHE A 93 -9.71 -8.29 -15.04
CA PHE A 93 -10.62 -7.45 -14.28
C PHE A 93 -12.03 -8.01 -14.39
N ASP A 94 -12.62 -8.36 -13.26
CA ASP A 94 -14.02 -8.79 -13.14
C ASP A 94 -14.82 -7.69 -12.42
N CYS A 95 -16.05 -7.48 -12.83
CA CYS A 95 -17.00 -6.63 -12.10
C CYS A 95 -17.72 -7.46 -11.03
N ALA A 96 -17.82 -6.93 -9.81
CA ALA A 96 -18.51 -7.58 -8.68
C ALA A 96 -20.03 -7.70 -8.86
#